data_AF-X1TZF2-F1
#
_entry.id   AF-X1TZF2-F1
#
_cell.length_a   1.000
_cell.length_b   1.000
_cell.length_c   1.000
_cell.angle_alpha   90.00
_cell.angle_beta   90.00
_cell.angle_gamma   90.00
#
_symmetry.space_group_name_H-M   'P 1'
#
loop_
_entity.id
_entity.type
_entity.pdbx_description
1 polymer ?
#
loop_
_entity_poly.entity_id
_entity_poly.type
_entity_poly.pdbx_seq_one_letter_code
_entity_poly.pdbx_strand_id
1 'polypeptide(L)'
;MSDIDIAVLWNKDEKEKLKKSLLLQSQIKERLRAEYIEVGSLNDQALSFCYNVIKDGICIFGKEKDRVEYETSILNEYLDFSYLAEEYNRAFSQAIRKEK
;
A
#
# COMPACT_ATOMS: atom_id res chain seq x y z
N MET A 1 15.25 5.65 4.60
CA MET A 1 13.86 5.66 5.07
C MET A 1 13.31 7.01 4.70
N SER A 2 12.13 7.05 4.09
CA SER A 2 11.44 8.31 3.85
C SER A 2 10.88 8.81 5.20
N ASP A 3 10.79 10.12 5.39
CA ASP A 3 10.18 10.69 6.60
C ASP A 3 8.64 10.71 6.49
N ILE A 4 8.13 10.68 5.26
CA ILE A 4 6.70 10.80 4.94
C ILE A 4 6.36 9.87 3.76
N ASP A 5 5.61 8.81 4.07
CA ASP A 5 5.02 7.90 3.07
C ASP A 5 3.55 8.25 2.85
N ILE A 6 3.14 8.45 1.59
CA ILE A 6 1.77 8.79 1.21
C ILE A 6 1.26 7.76 0.22
N ALA A 7 0.09 7.18 0.52
CA ALA A 7 -0.61 6.28 -0.38
C ALA A 7 -1.83 6.98 -0.98
N VAL A 8 -2.06 6.77 -2.29
CA VAL A 8 -3.17 7.41 -3.02
C VAL A 8 -4.00 6.36 -3.74
N LEU A 9 -5.30 6.36 -3.47
CA LEU A 9 -6.27 5.60 -4.24
C LEU A 9 -6.78 6.46 -5.40
N TRP A 10 -6.49 6.05 -6.63
CA TRP A 10 -7.03 6.67 -7.83
C TRP A 10 -8.33 6.01 -8.26
N ASN A 11 -9.14 6.73 -9.03
CA ASN A 11 -10.32 6.15 -9.67
C ASN A 11 -9.93 4.93 -10.53
N LYS A 12 -10.79 3.91 -10.59
CA LYS A 12 -10.49 2.65 -11.29
C LYS A 12 -10.11 2.88 -12.75
N ASP A 13 -10.85 3.74 -13.44
CA ASP A 13 -10.66 4.07 -14.85
C ASP A 13 -9.49 5.03 -15.11
N GLU A 14 -8.83 5.50 -14.06
CA GLU A 14 -7.71 6.42 -14.18
C GLU A 14 -6.52 5.74 -14.86
N LYS A 15 -5.96 6.43 -15.86
CA LYS A 15 -4.79 5.96 -16.61
C LYS A 15 -3.51 6.47 -15.96
N GLU A 16 -2.42 5.72 -16.16
CA GLU A 16 -1.08 6.10 -15.71
C GLU A 16 -1.01 6.44 -14.20
N LYS A 17 -1.76 5.72 -13.35
CA LYS A 17 -1.87 5.96 -11.91
C LYS A 17 -0.51 6.12 -11.21
N LEU A 18 0.44 5.26 -11.55
CA LEU A 18 1.82 5.35 -11.06
C LEU A 18 2.48 6.68 -11.42
N LYS A 19 2.38 7.11 -12.67
CA LYS A 19 2.95 8.39 -13.15
C LYS A 19 2.28 9.58 -12.47
N LYS A 20 0.97 9.52 -12.23
CA LYS A 20 0.26 10.54 -11.44
C LYS A 20 0.75 10.61 -10.00
N SER A 21 0.97 9.46 -9.35
CA SER A 21 1.58 9.42 -8.01
C SER A 21 2.98 10.03 -8.00
N LEU A 22 3.82 9.74 -9.00
CA LEU A 22 5.15 10.33 -9.13
C LEU A 22 5.10 11.85 -9.37
N LEU A 23 4.15 12.33 -10.17
CA LEU A 23 3.93 13.77 -10.36
C LEU A 23 3.51 14.45 -9.06
N LEU A 24 2.57 13.85 -8.33
CA LEU A 24 2.11 14.34 -7.04
C LEU A 24 3.25 14.38 -6.03
N GLN A 25 4.12 13.36 -6.00
CA GLN A 25 5.33 13.35 -5.17
C GLN A 25 6.20 14.58 -5.44
N SER A 26 6.48 14.88 -6.71
CA SER A 26 7.28 16.05 -7.10
C SER A 26 6.66 17.36 -6.58
N GLN A 27 5.34 17.51 -6.75
CA GLN A 27 4.59 18.69 -6.29
C GLN A 27 4.59 18.85 -4.76
N ILE A 28 4.49 17.75 -4.02
CA ILE A 28 4.52 17.77 -2.55
C ILE A 28 5.93 18.13 -2.08
N LYS A 29 6.98 17.54 -2.68
CA LYS A 29 8.38 17.87 -2.35
C LYS A 29 8.67 19.36 -2.54
N GLU A 30 8.22 19.94 -3.65
CA GLU A 30 8.39 21.37 -3.92
C GLU A 30 7.69 22.25 -2.86
N ARG A 31 6.45 21.89 -2.48
CA ARG A 31 5.65 22.69 -1.54
C ARG A 31 6.08 22.54 -0.08
N LEU A 32 6.39 21.33 0.36
CA LEU A 32 6.77 21.06 1.74
C LEU A 32 8.26 21.27 2.01
N ARG A 33 9.09 21.45 0.96
CA ARG A 33 10.56 21.51 1.05
C ARG A 33 11.15 20.32 1.82
N ALA A 34 10.47 19.18 1.76
CA ALA A 34 10.90 17.94 2.38
C ALA A 34 11.63 17.08 1.35
N GLU A 35 12.82 16.60 1.70
CA GLU A 35 13.68 15.83 0.80
C GLU A 35 13.18 14.38 0.65
N TYR A 36 12.59 13.84 1.71
CA TYR A 36 12.27 12.42 1.86
C TYR A 36 10.75 12.17 1.92
N ILE A 37 10.10 12.33 0.77
CA ILE A 37 8.69 11.97 0.56
C ILE A 37 8.58 10.87 -0.50
N GLU A 38 7.80 9.85 -0.20
CA GLU A 38 7.42 8.79 -1.14
C GLU A 38 5.90 8.78 -1.35
N VAL A 39 5.45 8.74 -2.61
CA VAL A 39 4.03 8.65 -2.95
C VAL A 39 3.74 7.41 -3.79
N GLY A 40 2.93 6.50 -3.26
CA GLY A 40 2.51 5.26 -3.91
C GLY A 40 1.05 5.28 -4.36
N SER A 41 0.73 4.51 -5.41
CA SER A 41 -0.65 4.28 -5.86
C SER A 41 -1.20 3.00 -5.24
N LEU A 42 -2.33 3.05 -4.53
CA LEU A 42 -2.97 1.91 -3.87
C LEU A 42 -3.65 0.91 -4.83
N ASN A 43 -3.86 1.30 -6.08
CA ASN A 43 -4.64 0.49 -7.04
C ASN A 43 -3.97 -0.82 -7.47
N ASP A 44 -2.64 -0.87 -7.52
CA ASP A 44 -1.87 -1.95 -8.15
C ASP A 44 -0.70 -2.41 -7.26
N GLN A 45 -0.85 -2.29 -5.93
CA GLN A 45 0.18 -2.67 -4.96
C GLN A 45 -0.05 -4.06 -4.40
N ALA A 46 1.01 -4.64 -3.83
CA ALA A 46 0.90 -5.91 -3.13
C ALA A 46 -0.14 -5.81 -2.00
N LEU A 47 -0.96 -6.86 -1.85
CA LEU A 47 -2.02 -6.92 -0.85
C LEU A 47 -1.53 -6.63 0.57
N SER A 48 -0.33 -7.11 0.92
CA SER A 48 0.32 -6.82 2.21
C SER A 48 0.64 -5.35 2.41
N PHE A 49 1.08 -4.65 1.37
CA PHE A 49 1.31 -3.20 1.42
C PHE A 49 0.00 -2.45 1.64
N CYS A 50 -1.04 -2.78 0.87
CA CYS A 50 -2.36 -2.17 1.00
C CYS A 50 -2.93 -2.38 2.41
N TYR A 51 -2.82 -3.59 2.95
CA TYR A 51 -3.23 -3.90 4.32
C TYR A 51 -2.46 -3.06 5.35
N ASN A 52 -1.14 -2.92 5.22
CA ASN A 52 -0.35 -2.11 6.15
C ASN A 52 -0.76 -0.63 6.11
N VAL A 53 -1.04 -0.08 4.92
CA VAL A 53 -1.55 1.29 4.79
C VAL A 53 -2.88 1.46 5.52
N ILE A 54 -3.80 0.49 5.41
CA ILE A 54 -5.11 0.56 6.08
C ILE A 54 -4.94 0.42 7.59
N LYS A 55 -4.08 -0.49 8.03
CA LYS A 55 -3.88 -0.82 9.44
C LYS A 55 -3.20 0.31 10.22
N ASP A 56 -2.13 0.88 9.65
CA ASP A 56 -1.24 1.80 10.35
C ASP A 56 -1.36 3.25 9.84
N GLY A 57 -1.94 3.46 8.65
CA GLY A 57 -2.06 4.76 8.01
C GLY A 57 -3.22 5.62 8.53
N ILE A 58 -3.14 6.91 8.21
CA ILE A 58 -4.18 7.89 8.55
C ILE A 58 -4.72 8.49 7.25
N CYS A 59 -6.04 8.40 7.03
CA CYS A 59 -6.66 9.04 5.89
C CYS A 59 -6.74 10.56 6.11
N ILE A 60 -5.96 11.31 5.35
CA ILE A 60 -5.89 12.78 5.43
C ILE A 60 -6.79 13.49 4.40
N PHE A 61 -7.23 12.77 3.37
CA PHE A 61 -8.07 13.31 2.29
C PHE A 61 -8.78 12.18 1.53
N GLY A 62 -10.07 12.34 1.29
CA GLY A 62 -10.88 11.39 0.53
C GLY A 62 -12.36 11.47 0.86
N LYS A 63 -13.17 10.71 0.14
CA LYS A 63 -14.57 10.49 0.52
C LYS A 63 -14.67 9.24 1.37
N GLU A 64 -15.44 9.32 2.45
CA GLU A 64 -15.62 8.20 3.38
C GLU A 64 -16.15 6.94 2.68
N LYS A 65 -17.07 7.11 1.72
CA LYS A 65 -17.60 5.99 0.94
C LYS A 65 -16.51 5.22 0.18
N ASP A 66 -15.68 5.93 -0.57
CA ASP A 66 -14.61 5.32 -1.38
C ASP A 66 -13.57 4.62 -0.48
N ARG A 67 -13.29 5.23 0.68
CA ARG A 67 -12.41 4.67 1.70
C ARG A 67 -12.97 3.36 2.26
N VAL A 68 -14.20 3.36 2.77
CA VAL A 68 -14.83 2.18 3.37
C VAL A 68 -14.93 1.03 2.36
N GLU A 69 -15.29 1.33 1.11
CA GLU A 69 -15.35 0.33 0.04
C GLU A 69 -13.97 -0.30 -0.23
N TYR A 70 -12.92 0.51 -0.33
CA TYR A 70 -11.56 0.02 -0.55
C TYR A 70 -11.03 -0.76 0.66
N GLU A 71 -11.16 -0.22 1.87
CA GLU A 71 -10.69 -0.87 3.10
C GLU A 71 -11.34 -2.23 3.29
N THR A 72 -12.66 -2.32 3.10
CA THR A 72 -13.40 -3.58 3.21
C THR A 72 -12.92 -4.60 2.18
N SER A 73 -12.69 -4.17 0.93
CA SER A 73 -12.19 -5.07 -0.12
C SER A 73 -10.82 -5.66 0.23
N ILE A 74 -9.88 -4.81 0.69
CA ILE A 74 -8.53 -5.26 1.02
C ILE A 74 -8.53 -6.14 2.27
N LEU A 75 -9.32 -5.79 3.30
CA LEU A 75 -9.41 -6.59 4.52
C LEU A 75 -9.97 -7.98 4.25
N ASN A 76 -11.01 -8.10 3.42
CA ASN A 76 -11.56 -9.40 3.04
C ASN A 76 -10.49 -10.26 2.34
N GLU A 77 -9.86 -9.71 1.30
CA GLU A 77 -8.85 -10.45 0.52
C GLU A 77 -7.63 -10.82 1.38
N TYR A 78 -7.18 -9.91 2.24
CA TYR A 78 -6.05 -10.16 3.13
C TYR A 78 -6.38 -11.26 4.15
N LEU A 79 -7.55 -11.22 4.78
CA LEU A 79 -7.93 -12.23 5.76
C LEU A 79 -8.07 -13.60 5.13
N ASP A 80 -8.67 -13.70 3.94
CA ASP A 80 -8.77 -14.96 3.18
C ASP A 80 -7.39 -15.53 2.80
N PHE A 81 -6.42 -14.67 2.48
CA PHE A 81 -5.08 -15.09 2.05
C PHE A 81 -4.08 -15.31 3.19
N SER A 82 -4.23 -14.59 4.32
CA SER A 82 -3.24 -14.48 5.39
C SER A 82 -2.79 -15.83 5.94
N TYR A 83 -3.75 -16.73 6.20
CA TYR A 83 -3.48 -18.08 6.69
C TYR A 83 -2.59 -18.89 5.74
N LEU A 84 -2.89 -18.85 4.43
CA LEU A 84 -2.10 -19.56 3.43
C LEU A 84 -0.69 -18.98 3.31
N ALA A 85 -0.57 -17.65 3.39
CA ALA A 85 0.72 -16.96 3.38
C ALA A 85 1.60 -17.36 4.58
N GLU A 86 1.00 -17.47 5.78
CA GLU A 86 1.70 -17.89 6.99
C GLU A 86 2.22 -19.33 6.88
N GLU A 87 1.39 -20.26 6.41
CA GLU A 87 1.79 -21.66 6.26
C GLU A 87 2.88 -21.83 5.20
N TYR A 88 2.79 -21.09 4.09
CA TYR A 88 3.85 -21.07 3.08
C TYR A 88 5.17 -20.54 3.65
N ASN A 89 5.13 -19.42 4.38
CA ASN A 89 6.31 -18.83 5.02
C ASN A 89 6.95 -19.76 6.05
N ARG A 90 6.12 -20.50 6.82
CA ARG A 90 6.59 -21.51 7.77
C ARG A 90 7.34 -22.64 7.05
N ALA A 91 6.75 -23.20 6.00
CA ALA A 91 7.36 -24.28 5.23
C ALA A 91 8.67 -23.82 4.56
N PHE A 92 8.66 -22.65 3.93
CA PHE A 92 9.84 -22.04 3.31
C PHE A 92 10.99 -21.84 4.31
N SER A 93 10.68 -21.31 5.50
CA SER A 93 11.67 -21.09 6.55
C SER A 93 12.28 -22.41 7.07
N GLN A 94 11.50 -23.48 7.12
CA GLN A 94 11.99 -24.80 7.50
C GLN A 94 12.90 -25.41 6.43
N ALA A 95 12.59 -25.23 5.15
CA ALA A 95 13.43 -25.72 4.05
C ALA A 95 14.82 -25.08 4.08
N ILE A 96 14.90 -23.74 4.21
CA ILE A 96 16.18 -23.02 4.30
C ILE A 96 17.04 -23.49 5.48
N ARG A 97 16.42 -23.83 6.62
CA ARG A 97 17.15 -24.31 7.81
C ARG A 97 17.72 -25.72 7.65
N LYS A 98 17.16 -26.55 6.76
CA LYS A 98 17.65 -27.91 6.50
C LYS A 98 18.83 -27.95 5.54
N GLU A 99 19.06 -26.88 4.78
CA GLU A 99 20.17 -26.75 3.82
C GLU A 99 21.45 -26.15 4.45
N LYS A 100 21.43 -25.81 5.74
CA LYS A 100 22.59 -25.36 6.54
C LYS A 100 23.01 -26.42 7.54
#